data_AF-A0A3S3PP24-F1
#
_entry.id   AF-A0A3S3PP24-F1
#
_cell.length_a   1.000
_cell.length_b   1.000
_cell.length_c   1.000
_cell.angle_alpha   90.00
_cell.angle_beta   90.00
_cell.angle_gamma   90.00
#
_symmetry.space_group_name_H-M   'P 1'
#
loop_
_entity.id
_entity.type
_entity.pdbx_description
1 polymer ?
#
loop_
_entity_poly.entity_id
_entity_poly.type
_entity_poly.pdbx_seq_one_letter_code
_entity_poly.pdbx_strand_id
1 'polypeptide(L)' 'MTASGRGQNKRPSPGLLCVVCGDTSSGKHYGILACNGCSGFFKRSVRRKLIYR' A
#
# COMPACT_ATOMS: atom_id res chain seq x y z
N MET A 1 -4.78 -34.49 -3.64
CA MET A 1 -5.57 -33.67 -2.70
C MET A 1 -4.75 -32.44 -2.30
N THR A 2 -4.59 -31.48 -3.20
CA THR A 2 -3.75 -30.30 -2.98
C THR A 2 -4.59 -29.06 -3.14
N ALA A 3 -4.94 -28.41 -2.02
CA ALA A 3 -5.30 -27.00 -2.01
C ALA A 3 -5.13 -26.47 -0.58
N SER A 4 -3.91 -26.02 -0.28
CA SER A 4 -3.61 -25.15 0.86
C SER A 4 -4.38 -23.83 0.68
N GLY A 5 -5.49 -23.68 1.38
CA GLY A 5 -6.34 -22.48 1.34
C GLY A 5 -6.43 -21.76 2.67
N ARG A 6 -5.31 -21.27 3.22
CA ARG A 6 -5.37 -20.27 4.31
C ARG A 6 -5.73 -18.90 3.69
N GLY A 7 -7.02 -18.64 3.50
CA GLY A 7 -7.51 -17.33 3.11
C GLY A 7 -8.30 -16.69 4.24
N GLN A 8 -7.60 -16.08 5.19
CA GLN A 8 -8.26 -15.33 6.26
C GLN A 8 -9.15 -14.25 5.65
N ASN A 9 -10.46 -14.37 5.90
CA ASN A 9 -11.48 -13.36 5.63
C ASN A 9 -11.26 -12.15 6.57
N LYS A 10 -10.16 -11.42 6.37
CA LYS A 10 -10.01 -10.09 6.94
C LYS A 10 -10.73 -9.15 6.01
N ARG A 11 -12.00 -8.86 6.31
CA ARG A 11 -12.61 -7.60 5.86
C ARG A 11 -11.58 -6.51 6.18
N PRO A 12 -10.99 -5.81 5.20
CA PRO A 12 -10.02 -4.78 5.52
C PRO A 12 -10.74 -3.79 6.42
N SER A 13 -10.31 -3.69 7.67
CA SER A 13 -10.77 -2.65 8.55
C SER A 13 -10.54 -1.33 7.80
N PRO A 14 -11.56 -0.46 7.64
CA PRO A 14 -11.46 0.75 6.80
C PRO A 14 -10.25 1.65 7.13
N GLY A 15 -9.68 1.51 8.33
CA GLY A 15 -8.45 2.20 8.75
C GLY A 15 -7.13 1.61 8.25
N LEU A 16 -7.12 0.57 7.41
CA LEU A 16 -5.90 -0.05 6.87
C LEU A 16 -5.82 -0.03 5.34
N LEU A 17 -6.52 0.90 4.68
CA LEU A 17 -6.44 1.08 3.23
C LEU A 17 -5.47 2.21 2.87
N CYS A 18 -4.77 2.04 1.76
CA CYS A 18 -3.88 3.04 1.18
C CYS A 18 -4.74 4.20 0.66
N VAL A 19 -4.52 5.41 1.18
CA VAL A 19 -5.30 6.59 0.75
C VAL A 19 -4.96 7.06 -0.66
N VAL A 20 -3.89 6.52 -1.26
CA VAL A 20 -3.42 6.91 -2.60
C VAL A 20 -4.04 6.02 -3.69
N CYS A 21 -4.10 4.71 -3.48
CA CYS A 21 -4.58 3.76 -4.50
C CYS A 21 -5.74 2.85 -4.04
N GLY A 22 -6.13 2.89 -2.76
CA GLY A 22 -7.21 2.07 -2.21
C GLY A 22 -6.83 0.62 -1.86
N ASP A 23 -5.62 0.18 -2.17
CA ASP A 23 -5.14 -1.18 -1.84
C ASP A 23 -4.83 -1.33 -0.33
N THR A 24 -4.56 -2.55 0.12
CA THR A 24 -4.19 -2.86 1.51
C THR A 24 -2.95 -2.06 1.91
N SER A 25 -3.11 -1.17 2.89
CA SER A 25 -2.00 -0.45 3.49
C SER A 25 -1.20 -1.37 4.40
N SER A 26 0.13 -1.21 4.37
CA SER A 26 1.03 -1.84 5.33
C SER A 26 1.22 -1.02 6.60
N GLY A 27 0.58 0.15 6.69
CA GLY A 27 0.69 1.09 7.82
C GLY A 27 0.95 2.54 7.37
N LYS A 28 1.37 3.37 8.32
CA LYS A 28 1.70 4.78 8.05
C LYS A 28 3.07 4.89 7.39
N HIS A 29 3.11 5.45 6.18
CA HIS A 29 4.35 5.86 5.51
C HIS A 29 4.30 7.37 5.30
N TYR A 30 5.34 8.08 5.75
CA TYR A 30 5.42 9.54 5.62
C TYR A 30 4.22 10.30 6.20
N GLY A 31 3.60 9.76 7.26
CA GLY A 31 2.48 10.38 7.98
C GLY A 31 1.08 9.98 7.50
N ILE A 32 0.95 9.29 6.35
CA ILE A 32 -0.34 8.83 5.80
C ILE A 32 -0.39 7.30 5.70
N LEU A 33 -1.60 6.73 5.71
CA LEU A 33 -1.79 5.31 5.40
C LEU A 33 -1.50 5.05 3.92
N ALA A 34 -0.44 4.29 3.64
CA ALA A 34 -0.04 3.96 2.28
C ALA A 34 0.36 2.48 2.14
N CYS A 35 0.31 1.95 0.93
CA CYS A 35 0.85 0.62 0.64
C CYS A 35 2.35 0.71 0.31
N ASN A 36 3.03 -0.44 0.27
CA ASN A 36 4.45 -0.51 -0.08
C ASN A 36 4.74 0.04 -1.49
N GLY A 37 3.80 -0.11 -2.42
CA GLY A 37 3.90 0.41 -3.78
C GLY A 37 3.95 1.93 -3.82
N CYS A 38 2.97 2.60 -3.22
CA CYS A 38 2.88 4.07 -3.18
C CYS A 38 4.02 4.68 -2.36
N SER A 39 4.39 4.09 -1.22
CA SER A 39 5.53 4.53 -0.41
C SER A 39 6.85 4.45 -1.20
N GLY A 40 7.08 3.35 -1.91
CA GLY A 40 8.25 3.16 -2.76
C GLY A 40 8.27 4.08 -3.98
N PHE A 41 7.11 4.29 -4.62
CA PHE A 41 6.95 5.23 -5.73
C PHE A 41 7.32 6.64 -5.27
N PHE A 42 6.67 7.14 -4.22
CA PHE A 42 6.92 8.47 -3.67
C PHE A 42 8.40 8.67 -3.32
N LYS A 43 9.03 7.71 -2.63
CA LYS A 43 10.47 7.75 -2.30
C LYS A 43 11.36 7.91 -3.54
N ARG A 44 11.07 7.17 -4.62
CA ARG A 44 11.83 7.24 -5.89
C ARG A 44 11.59 8.56 -6.61
N SER A 45 10.35 9.02 -6.67
CA SER A 45 9.96 10.28 -7.32
C SER A 45 10.62 11.48 -6.66
N VAL A 46 10.56 11.55 -5.32
CA VAL A 46 11.15 12.65 -4.55
C VAL A 46 12.69 12.63 -4.63
N ARG A 47 13.32 11.46 -4.43
CA ARG A 47 14.80 11.37 -4.44
C ARG A 47 15.39 11.75 -5.80
N ARG A 48 14.70 11.45 -6.89
CA ARG A 48 15.13 11.77 -8.26
C ARG A 48 14.55 13.08 -8.80
N LYS A 49 13.75 13.81 -8.01
CA LYS A 49 13.04 15.04 -8.42
C LYS A 49 12.30 14.86 -9.76
N LEU A 50 11.63 13.72 -9.94
CA LEU A 50 10.93 13.41 -11.18
C LEU A 50 9.73 14.35 -11.34
N ILE A 51 9.66 15.01 -12.49
CA ILE A 51 8.49 15.77 -12.93
C ILE A 51 7.71 14.85 -13.87
N TYR A 52 6.52 14.44 -13.44
CA TYR A 52 5.58 13.69 -14.28
C TYR A 52 4.79 14.71 -15.12
N ARG A 53 4.70 14.49 -16.43
CA ARG A 53 3.94 15.29 -17.39
C ARG A 53 2.70 14.54 -17.84
#